data_AF-A0A956H9A1-F1
#
_entry.id   AF-A0A956H9A1-F1
#
_cell.length_a   1.000
_cell.length_b   1.000
_cell.length_c   1.000
_cell.angle_alpha   90.00
_cell.angle_beta   90.00
_cell.angle_gamma   90.00
#
_symmetry.space_group_name_H-M   'P 1'
#
loop_
_entity.id
_entity.type
_entity.pdbx_description
1 polymer ?
#
loop_
_entity_poly.entity_id
_entity_poly.type
_entity_poly.pdbx_seq_one_letter_code
_entity_poly.pdbx_strand_id
1 'polypeptide(L)' 'PFTALDRAGRILLAQLLREEASRGAAVLLSSHDLDVVAGLVDRAVILHGGVIAGEAVRTAGEDTESLRHRIAALG' A
#
# COMPACT_ATOMS: atom_id res chain seq x y z
N PRO A 1 -1.46 7.87 -7.27
CA PRO A 1 -0.33 8.69 -7.80
C PRO A 1 0.69 7.94 -8.70
N PHE A 2 0.44 6.68 -9.09
CA PHE A 2 1.32 5.92 -10.01
C PHE A 2 0.87 5.99 -11.48
N THR A 3 -0.24 6.69 -11.75
CA THR A 3 -0.78 6.89 -13.09
C THR A 3 0.21 7.72 -13.92
N ALA A 4 0.54 7.24 -15.13
CA ALA A 4 1.56 7.78 -16.04
C ALA A 4 3.04 7.44 -15.74
N LEU A 5 3.32 6.62 -14.71
CA LEU A 5 4.67 6.09 -14.48
C LEU A 5 4.83 4.68 -15.04
N ASP A 6 5.95 4.45 -15.73
CA ASP A 6 6.40 3.12 -16.11
C ASP A 6 6.83 2.30 -14.89
N ARG A 7 7.21 1.03 -15.08
CA ARG A 7 7.59 0.14 -13.98
C ARG A 7 8.73 0.70 -13.14
N ALA A 8 9.74 1.30 -13.76
CA ALA A 8 10.90 1.84 -13.07
C ALA A 8 10.52 3.08 -12.23
N GLY A 9 9.74 4.00 -12.80
CA GLY A 9 9.24 5.18 -12.11
C GLY A 9 8.36 4.84 -10.91
N ARG A 10 7.54 3.78 -11.00
CA ARG A 10 6.75 3.30 -9.86
C ARG A 10 7.63 2.77 -8.74
N ILE A 11 8.68 2.02 -9.06
CA ILE A 11 9.65 1.51 -8.07
C ILE A 11 10.38 2.67 -7.39
N LEU A 12 10.82 3.66 -8.17
CA LEU A 12 11.51 4.83 -7.62
C LEU A 12 10.60 5.64 -6.69
N LEU A 13 9.38 5.97 -7.14
CA LEU A 13 8.42 6.68 -6.31
C LEU A 13 8.11 5.90 -5.03
N ALA A 14 7.97 4.58 -5.12
CA ALA A 14 7.76 3.73 -3.97
C ALA A 14 8.92 3.80 -2.96
N GLN A 15 10.17 3.77 -3.44
CA GLN A 15 11.35 3.92 -2.59
C GLN A 15 11.38 5.28 -1.89
N LEU A 16 11.15 6.36 -2.63
CA LEU A 16 11.11 7.72 -2.06
C LEU A 16 10.05 7.86 -0.97
N LEU A 17 8.85 7.33 -1.20
CA LEU A 17 7.78 7.37 -0.20
C LEU A 17 8.15 6.59 1.07
N ARG A 18 8.82 5.43 0.95
CA ARG A 18 9.31 4.68 2.12
C ARG A 18 10.41 5.44 2.86
N GLU A 19 11.32 6.09 2.14
CA GLU A 19 12.38 6.88 2.75
C GLU A 19 11.79 8.05 3.55
N GLU A 20 10.85 8.80 2.99
CA GLU A 20 10.16 9.87 3.71
C GLU A 20 9.39 9.35 4.93
N ALA A 21 8.72 8.20 4.81
CA ALA A 21 8.06 7.56 5.95
C ALA A 21 9.07 7.19 7.05
N SER A 22 10.23 6.64 6.69
CA SER A 22 11.30 6.32 7.65
C SER A 22 11.93 7.55 8.32
N ARG A 23 11.82 8.73 7.70
CA ARG A 23 12.18 10.03 8.28
C ARG A 23 11.10 10.57 9.23
N GLY A 24 9.98 9.88 9.39
CA GLY A 24 8.88 10.22 10.28
C GLY A 24 7.71 10.94 9.61
N ALA A 25 7.70 11.06 8.27
CA ALA A 25 6.56 11.64 7.57
C ALA A 25 5.37 10.66 7.54
N ALA A 26 4.15 11.18 7.74
CA ALA A 26 2.94 10.40 7.49
C ALA A 26 2.67 10.35 5.98
N VAL A 27 2.64 9.14 5.41
CA VAL A 27 2.35 8.92 3.98
C VAL A 27 0.96 8.31 3.84
N LEU A 28 0.05 9.04 3.17
CA LEU A 28 -1.26 8.53 2.78
C LEU A 28 -1.27 8.22 1.28
N LEU A 29 -1.47 6.95 0.93
CA LEU A 29 -1.55 6.48 -0.44
C LEU A 29 -2.95 5.94 -0.74
N SER A 30 -3.50 6.34 -1.89
CA SER A 30 -4.67 5.70 -2.50
C SER A 30 -4.29 5.08 -3.85
N SER A 31 -4.60 3.80 -4.01
CA SER A 31 -4.29 2.99 -5.19
C SER A 31 -5.29 1.82 -5.32
N HIS A 32 -5.57 1.42 -6.55
CA HIS A 32 -6.31 0.18 -6.87
C HIS A 32 -5.36 -1.00 -7.18
N ASP A 33 -4.06 -0.73 -7.29
CA ASP A 33 -3.02 -1.73 -7.53
C ASP A 33 -2.57 -2.31 -6.18
N LEU A 34 -2.94 -3.57 -5.93
CA LEU A 34 -2.66 -4.25 -4.67
C LEU A 34 -1.18 -4.57 -4.46
N ASP A 35 -0.39 -4.77 -5.53
CA ASP A 35 1.05 -5.04 -5.41
C ASP A 35 1.77 -3.81 -4.87
N VAL A 36 1.36 -2.64 -5.35
CA VAL A 36 1.87 -1.36 -4.87
C VAL A 36 1.47 -1.12 -3.41
N VAL A 37 0.20 -1.34 -3.06
CA VAL A 37 -0.28 -1.16 -1.67
C VAL A 37 0.47 -2.11 -0.74
N ALA A 38 0.44 -3.41 -1.02
CA ALA A 38 1.08 -4.43 -0.20
C ALA A 38 2.59 -4.25 -0.13
N GLY A 39 3.23 -3.63 -1.11
CA GLY A 39 4.65 -3.29 -1.04
C GLY A 39 4.91 -2.10 -0.10
N LEU A 40 4.06 -1.09 -0.08
CA LEU A 40 4.41 0.21 0.49
C LEU A 40 3.88 0.48 1.89
N VAL A 41 2.74 -0.11 2.25
CA VAL A 41 2.01 0.31 3.44
C VAL A 41 2.24 -0.64 4.62
N ASP A 42 2.17 -0.06 5.82
CA ASP A 42 2.05 -0.79 7.08
C ASP A 42 0.58 -1.11 7.40
N ARG A 43 -0.33 -0.29 6.90
CA ARG A 43 -1.77 -0.40 7.11
C ARG A 43 -2.52 -0.05 5.82
N ALA A 44 -3.49 -0.90 5.45
CA ALA A 44 -4.37 -0.70 4.32
C ALA A 44 -5.83 -0.66 4.79
N VAL A 45 -6.63 0.22 4.19
CA VAL A 45 -8.07 0.34 4.45
C VAL A 45 -8.80 0.25 3.11
N ILE A 46 -9.85 -0.57 3.05
CA ILE A 46 -10.73 -0.66 1.89
C ILE A 46 -11.94 0.25 2.12
N LEU A 47 -12.14 1.19 1.19
CA LEU A 47 -13.32 2.03 1.13
C LEU A 47 -14.26 1.48 0.04
N HIS A 48 -15.50 1.18 0.42
CA HIS A 48 -16.54 0.73 -0.50
C HIS A 48 -17.86 1.43 -0.18
N GLY A 49 -18.54 2.01 -1.18
CA GLY A 49 -19.83 2.68 -0.97
C GLY A 49 -19.80 3.85 0.03
N GLY A 50 -18.65 4.50 0.21
CA GLY A 50 -18.47 5.60 1.17
C GLY A 50 -18.23 5.16 2.61
N VAL A 51 -18.10 3.86 2.89
CA VAL A 51 -17.79 3.31 4.21
C VAL A 51 -16.48 2.51 4.20
N ILE A 52 -15.86 2.34 5.37
CA ILE A 52 -14.75 1.42 5.54
C ILE A 52 -15.30 0.00 5.55
N ALA A 53 -14.94 -0.78 4.53
CA ALA A 53 -15.38 -2.17 4.36
C ALA A 53 -14.40 -3.17 4.99
N GLY A 54 -13.12 -2.80 5.13
CA GLY A 54 -12.11 -3.68 5.71
C GLY A 54 -10.80 -2.97 6.00
N GLU A 55 -9.98 -3.59 6.84
CA GLU A 55 -8.66 -3.10 7.22
C GLU A 55 -7.67 -4.27 7.34
N ALA A 56 -6.44 -4.04 6.87
CA ALA A 56 -5.31 -4.92 7.12
C ALA A 56 -4.15 -4.13 7.71
N VAL A 57 -3.54 -4.67 8.75
CA VAL A 57 -2.27 -4.19 9.29
C VAL A 57 -1.22 -5.27 9.03
N ARG A 58 -0.06 -4.86 8.54
CA ARG A 58 1.10 -5.73 8.35
C ARG A 58 1.55 -6.27 9.70
N THR A 59 1.73 -7.58 9.78
CA THR A 59 2.30 -8.21 10.97
C THR A 59 3.82 -8.33 10.86
N ALA A 60 4.50 -8.38 12.00
CA ALA A 60 5.95 -8.51 12.03
C ALA A 60 6.39 -9.82 11.34
N GLY A 61 7.31 -9.73 10.39
CA GLY A 61 7.78 -10.88 9.61
C GLY A 61 6.85 -11.31 8.47
N GLU A 62 5.74 -10.61 8.24
CA GLU A 62 4.84 -10.88 7.12
C GLU A 62 5.42 -10.39 5.80
N ASP A 63 5.52 -11.30 4.83
CA ASP A 63 5.94 -10.97 3.48
C ASP A 63 4.85 -10.19 2.71
N THR A 64 5.28 -9.56 1.62
CA THR A 64 4.41 -8.74 0.77
C THR A 64 3.25 -9.54 0.19
N GLU A 65 3.43 -10.81 -0.17
CA GLU A 65 2.42 -11.61 -0.84
C GLU A 65 1.32 -12.04 0.13
N SER A 66 1.68 -12.41 1.36
CA SER A 66 0.72 -12.69 2.45
C SER A 66 -0.16 -11.48 2.74
N LEU A 67 0.46 -10.29 2.88
CA LEU A 67 -0.30 -9.07 3.10
C LEU A 67 -1.21 -8.75 1.91
N ARG A 68 -0.72 -8.90 0.68
CA ARG A 68 -1.50 -8.70 -0.54
C ARG A 68 -2.73 -9.60 -0.57
N HIS A 69 -2.56 -10.88 -0.28
CA HIS A 69 -3.65 -11.86 -0.22
C HIS A 69 -4.69 -11.49 0.85
N ARG A 70 -4.24 -11.04 2.04
CA ARG A 70 -5.15 -10.56 3.09
C ARG A 70 -5.92 -9.32 2.69
N ILE A 71 -5.28 -8.35 2.03
CA ILE A 71 -5.96 -7.14 1.55
C ILE A 71 -6.99 -7.51 0.48
N ALA A 72 -6.65 -8.41 -0.44
CA ALA A 72 -7.57 -8.89 -1.46
C ALA A 72 -8.81 -9.59 -0.86
N ALA A 73 -8.65 -10.30 0.26
CA ALA A 73 -9.74 -10.98 0.95
C ALA A 73 -10.70 -10.05 1.71
N LEU A 74 -10.40 -8.75 1.82
CA LEU A 74 -11.24 -7.75 2.49
C LEU A 74 -12.30 -7.12 1.57
N GLY A 75 -12.21 -7.35 0.26
CA GLY A 75 -13.04 -6.71 -0.77
C GLY A 75 -13.78 -7.71 -1.63
#